data_AF-A0A7K1YGL7-F1
#
_entry.id   AF-A0A7K1YGL7-F1
#
_cell.length_a   1.000
_cell.length_b   1.000
_cell.length_c   1.000
_cell.angle_alpha   90.00
_cell.angle_beta   90.00
_cell.angle_gamma   90.00
#
_symmetry.space_group_name_H-M   'P 1'
#
loop_
_entity.id
_entity.type
_entity.pdbx_description
1 polymer ?
#
loop_
_entity_poly.entity_id
_entity_poly.type
_entity_poly.pdbx_seq_one_letter_code
_entity_poly.pdbx_strand_id
1 'polypeptide(L)'
;EITLSASVSTAITVTYSTANGTATAGSDYTAASGSVTFAANSPAGTKKTIDVAITDDNVVESSEDFTMSLGTVSGGPVTIGTATATATITDNDVSVVTVAAT
;
A
#
# COMPACT_ATOMS: atom_id res chain seq x y z
N GLU A 1 2.19 -1.45 -5.96
CA GLU A 1 1.95 -2.49 -6.99
C GLU A 1 2.75 -3.75 -6.68
N ILE A 2 2.35 -4.90 -7.23
CA ILE A 2 3.03 -6.20 -7.12
C ILE A 2 3.34 -6.67 -8.56
N THR A 3 4.59 -7.05 -8.82
CA THR A 3 5.06 -7.32 -10.19
C THR A 3 5.75 -8.67 -10.29
N LEU A 4 5.43 -9.44 -11.34
CA LEU A 4 6.17 -10.66 -11.67
C LEU A 4 7.52 -10.32 -12.32
N SER A 5 8.62 -10.89 -11.80
CA SER A 5 9.94 -10.76 -12.42
C SER A 5 10.15 -11.72 -13.60
N ALA A 6 9.41 -12.83 -13.64
CA ALA A 6 9.45 -13.84 -14.69
C ALA A 6 8.05 -14.40 -14.96
N SER A 7 7.86 -15.01 -16.14
CA SER A 7 6.61 -15.67 -16.48
C SER A 7 6.35 -16.89 -15.58
N VAL A 8 5.09 -17.17 -15.28
CA VAL A 8 4.67 -18.32 -14.47
C VAL A 8 3.89 -19.34 -15.31
N SER A 9 4.13 -20.64 -15.15
CA SER A 9 3.40 -21.69 -15.88
C SER A 9 2.11 -22.14 -15.18
N THR A 10 1.99 -21.88 -13.88
CA THR A 10 0.80 -22.12 -13.07
C THR A 10 0.28 -20.82 -12.47
N ALA A 11 -0.98 -20.81 -12.04
CA ALA A 11 -1.52 -19.66 -11.32
C ALA A 11 -0.84 -19.55 -9.96
N ILE A 12 -0.42 -18.35 -9.57
CA ILE A 12 0.20 -18.07 -8.28
C ILE A 12 -0.59 -17.02 -7.52
N THR A 13 -0.72 -17.20 -6.21
CA THR A 13 -1.41 -16.27 -5.33
C THR A 13 -0.45 -15.80 -4.24
N VAL A 14 -0.40 -14.49 -4.01
CA VAL A 14 0.35 -13.88 -2.90
C VAL A 14 -0.60 -13.09 -2.02
N THR A 15 -0.48 -13.24 -0.70
CA THR A 15 -1.22 -12.40 0.25
C THR A 15 -0.52 -11.08 0.48
N TYR A 16 -1.26 -10.05 0.87
CA TYR A 16 -0.71 -8.75 1.26
C TYR A 16 -1.49 -8.16 2.44
N SER A 17 -0.85 -7.28 3.19
CA SER A 17 -1.48 -6.49 4.26
C SER A 17 -0.75 -5.17 4.49
N THR A 18 -1.49 -4.13 4.86
CA THR A 18 -0.93 -2.87 5.36
C THR A 18 -0.68 -2.94 6.87
N ALA A 19 0.26 -2.14 7.36
CA ALA A 19 0.53 -1.94 8.77
C ALA A 19 0.89 -0.48 9.04
N ASN A 20 0.48 0.02 10.20
CA ASN A 20 0.73 1.40 10.63
C ASN A 20 2.22 1.70 10.69
N GLY A 21 2.57 2.93 10.33
CA GLY A 21 3.86 3.56 10.63
C GLY A 21 3.59 4.72 11.59
N THR A 22 3.89 5.95 11.15
CA THR A 22 3.34 7.15 11.80
C THR A 22 1.87 7.38 11.46
N ALA A 23 1.44 7.00 10.25
CA ALA A 23 0.04 6.97 9.87
C ALA A 23 -0.67 5.75 10.49
N THR A 24 -1.83 5.99 11.06
CA THR A 24 -2.68 5.04 11.78
C THR A 24 -3.93 4.68 10.95
N ALA A 25 -4.18 3.37 10.81
CA ALA A 25 -5.40 2.92 10.14
C ALA A 25 -6.66 3.35 10.90
N GLY A 26 -7.63 3.90 10.17
CA GLY A 26 -8.89 4.41 10.72
C GLY A 26 -8.90 5.91 11.00
N SER A 27 -7.73 6.53 11.25
CA SER A 27 -7.56 7.98 11.20
C SER A 27 -7.08 8.41 9.83
N ASP A 28 -5.94 7.89 9.36
CA ASP A 28 -5.19 8.52 8.26
C ASP A 28 -5.33 7.71 6.95
N TYR A 29 -5.58 6.40 7.08
CA TYR A 29 -5.86 5.53 5.93
C TYR A 29 -6.77 4.35 6.31
N THR A 30 -7.38 3.72 5.31
CA THR A 30 -8.11 2.47 5.51
C THR A 30 -7.18 1.27 5.38
N ALA A 31 -7.07 0.45 6.43
CA ALA A 31 -6.27 -0.78 6.36
C ALA A 31 -6.73 -1.68 5.21
N ALA A 32 -5.76 -2.15 4.42
CA ALA A 32 -6.00 -3.05 3.29
C ALA A 32 -5.27 -4.38 3.50
N SER A 33 -5.97 -5.48 3.31
CA SER A 33 -5.38 -6.82 3.27
C SER A 33 -6.14 -7.72 2.32
N GLY A 34 -5.49 -8.74 1.81
CA GLY A 34 -6.10 -9.66 0.87
C GLY A 34 -5.08 -10.53 0.16
N SER A 35 -5.45 -10.97 -1.04
CA SER A 35 -4.55 -11.71 -1.92
C SER A 35 -4.70 -11.25 -3.36
N VAL A 36 -3.63 -11.39 -4.13
CA VAL A 36 -3.65 -11.20 -5.58
C VAL A 36 -3.24 -12.47 -6.27
N THR A 37 -3.96 -12.82 -7.32
CA THR A 37 -3.67 -13.98 -8.17
C THR A 37 -3.16 -13.53 -9.53
N PHE A 38 -2.02 -14.08 -9.94
CA PHE A 38 -1.59 -14.05 -11.33
C PHE A 38 -2.02 -15.36 -11.97
N ALA A 39 -2.73 -15.26 -13.10
CA ALA A 39 -3.21 -16.42 -13.82
C ALA A 39 -2.04 -17.26 -14.37
N ALA A 40 -2.29 -18.54 -14.64
CA ALA A 40 -1.32 -19.37 -15.34
C ALA A 40 -0.90 -18.71 -16.67
N ASN A 41 0.37 -18.84 -17.03
CA ASN A 41 0.99 -18.23 -18.21
C ASN A 41 1.05 -16.69 -18.17
N SER A 42 0.85 -16.05 -17.02
CA SER A 42 1.09 -14.60 -16.89
C SER A 42 2.56 -14.29 -17.22
N PRO A 43 2.84 -13.34 -18.12
CA PRO A 43 4.21 -13.02 -18.52
C PRO A 43 4.98 -12.24 -17.46
N ALA A 44 6.31 -12.22 -17.59
CA ALA A 44 7.18 -11.30 -16.87
C ALA A 44 6.68 -9.84 -17.03
N GLY A 45 6.74 -9.07 -15.95
CA GLY A 45 6.26 -7.68 -15.92
C GLY A 45 4.76 -7.53 -15.71
N THR A 46 3.97 -8.62 -15.57
CA THR A 46 2.57 -8.51 -15.18
C THR A 46 2.45 -7.82 -13.82
N LYS A 47 1.54 -6.84 -13.70
CA LYS A 47 1.33 -6.02 -12.51
C LYS A 47 -0.04 -6.27 -11.89
N LYS A 48 -0.12 -6.18 -10.56
CA LYS A 48 -1.34 -6.08 -9.79
C LYS A 48 -1.27 -4.84 -8.89
N THR A 49 -2.25 -3.96 -9.00
CA THR A 49 -2.37 -2.76 -8.17
C THR A 49 -3.20 -3.09 -6.93
N ILE A 50 -2.81 -2.49 -5.81
CA ILE A 50 -3.57 -2.52 -4.57
C ILE A 50 -3.94 -1.07 -4.30
N ASP A 51 -5.23 -0.80 -4.20
CA ASP A 51 -5.73 0.53 -3.85
C ASP A 51 -5.89 0.59 -2.33
N VAL A 52 -5.32 1.62 -1.73
CA VAL A 52 -5.43 1.92 -0.29
C VAL A 52 -6.05 3.31 -0.19
N ALA A 53 -7.22 3.40 0.44
CA ALA A 53 -7.90 4.68 0.62
C ALA A 53 -7.21 5.50 1.72
N ILE A 54 -6.97 6.77 1.45
CA ILE A 54 -6.46 7.76 2.41
C ILE A 54 -7.66 8.53 2.97
N THR A 55 -7.61 8.85 4.26
CA THR A 55 -8.58 9.75 4.88
C THR A 55 -8.08 11.18 4.69
N ASP A 56 -8.94 12.04 4.17
CA ASP A 56 -8.67 13.47 3.98
C ASP A 56 -9.51 14.22 5.01
N ASP A 57 -8.91 15.12 5.78
CA ASP A 57 -9.62 15.95 6.75
C ASP A 57 -9.25 17.44 6.67
N ASN A 58 -9.29 18.17 7.79
CA ASN A 58 -8.95 19.60 7.83
C ASN A 58 -8.04 19.94 9.02
N VAL A 59 -7.23 18.98 9.46
CA VAL A 59 -6.29 19.11 10.57
C VAL A 59 -4.89 19.21 9.98
N VAL A 60 -4.15 20.25 10.37
CA VAL A 60 -2.74 20.38 9.96
C VAL A 60 -1.89 19.35 10.69
N GLU A 61 -1.23 18.49 9.93
CA GLU A 61 -0.44 17.36 10.40
C GLU A 61 0.96 17.36 9.78
N SER A 62 1.86 16.53 10.32
CA SER A 62 3.13 16.26 9.63
C SER A 62 2.92 15.22 8.54
N SER A 63 3.86 15.07 7.60
CA SER A 63 3.81 13.90 6.70
C SER A 63 3.94 12.62 7.50
N GLU A 64 3.10 11.65 7.17
CA GLU A 64 3.03 10.37 7.86
C GLU A 64 3.24 9.20 6.89
N ASP A 65 3.53 8.02 7.41
CA ASP A 65 3.76 6.83 6.59
C ASP A 65 3.09 5.58 7.15
N PHE A 66 2.80 4.65 6.23
CA PHE A 66 2.41 3.29 6.54
C PHE A 66 3.13 2.32 5.60
N THR A 67 3.12 1.03 5.93
CA THR A 67 3.79 0.00 5.13
C THR A 67 2.78 -0.97 4.54
N MET A 68 3.14 -1.57 3.40
CA MET A 68 2.49 -2.75 2.83
C MET A 68 3.50 -3.89 2.79
N SER A 69 3.08 -5.08 3.23
CA SER A 69 3.91 -6.28 3.24
C SER A 69 3.26 -7.40 2.42
N LEU A 70 4.08 -8.17 1.70
CA LEU A 70 3.71 -9.42 1.08
C LEU A 70 3.85 -10.58 2.09
N GLY A 71 2.89 -11.49 2.08
CA GLY A 71 2.83 -12.65 2.96
C GLY A 71 3.06 -13.97 2.22
N THR A 72 2.18 -14.93 2.42
CA THR A 72 2.33 -16.27 1.84
C THR A 72 2.19 -16.25 0.32
N VAL A 73 3.09 -16.96 -0.37
CA VAL A 73 2.96 -17.31 -1.80
C VAL A 73 2.54 -18.76 -1.94
N SER A 74 1.63 -19.04 -2.87
CA SER A 74 1.16 -20.39 -3.18
C SER A 74 0.92 -20.57 -4.68
N GLY A 75 0.80 -21.83 -5.15
CA GLY A 75 0.43 -22.17 -6.52
C GLY A 75 1.60 -22.48 -7.47
N GLY A 76 2.86 -22.36 -7.03
CA GLY A 76 4.03 -22.71 -7.83
C GLY A 76 5.36 -22.37 -7.14
N PRO A 77 6.51 -22.68 -7.75
CA PRO A 77 7.84 -22.40 -7.21
C PRO A 77 8.23 -20.92 -7.38
N VAL A 78 7.47 -20.02 -6.76
CA VAL A 78 7.72 -18.57 -6.77
C VAL A 78 8.10 -18.12 -5.36
N THR A 79 9.15 -17.30 -5.26
CA THR A 79 9.61 -16.69 -4.01
C THR A 79 9.38 -15.18 -4.01
N ILE A 80 9.28 -14.60 -2.82
CA ILE A 80 9.21 -13.15 -2.64
C ILE A 80 10.62 -12.57 -2.73
N GLY A 81 10.82 -11.62 -3.62
CA GLY A 81 12.04 -10.80 -3.67
C GLY A 81 11.94 -9.66 -2.65
N THR A 82 11.27 -8.57 -3.04
CA THR A 82 10.98 -7.44 -2.15
C THR A 82 9.68 -7.70 -1.40
N ALA A 83 9.77 -7.85 -0.07
CA ALA A 83 8.61 -8.20 0.76
C ALA A 83 7.81 -6.97 1.25
N THR A 84 8.41 -5.79 1.30
CA THR A 84 7.79 -4.60 1.89
C THR A 84 7.93 -3.36 1.02
N ALA A 85 6.97 -2.45 1.15
CA ALA A 85 7.00 -1.11 0.57
C ALA A 85 6.40 -0.10 1.56
N THR A 86 6.92 1.12 1.58
CA THR A 86 6.42 2.23 2.40
C THR A 86 5.64 3.21 1.51
N ALA A 87 4.50 3.68 2.01
CA ALA A 87 3.71 4.75 1.42
C ALA A 87 3.71 5.95 2.38
N THR A 88 3.83 7.16 1.83
CA THR A 88 3.80 8.41 2.60
C THR A 88 2.54 9.19 2.25
N ILE A 89 1.83 9.65 3.28
CA ILE A 89 0.71 10.57 3.21
C ILE A 89 1.28 11.97 3.42
N THR A 90 1.10 12.83 2.43
CA THR A 90 1.51 14.24 2.51
C THR A 90 0.29 15.08 2.84
N ASP A 91 0.31 15.73 4.00
CA ASP A 91 -0.72 16.68 4.40
C ASP A 91 -0.84 17.83 3.39
N ASN A 92 -2.08 18.22 3.09
CA ASN A 92 -2.44 19.32 2.20
C ASN A 92 -3.15 20.47 2.93
N ASP A 93 -3.36 20.36 4.24
CA ASP A 93 -4.03 21.36 5.05
C ASP A 93 -3.11 22.52 5.47
N VAL A 94 -3.74 23.66 5.77
CA VAL A 94 -3.05 24.87 6.22
C VAL A 94 -3.82 25.58 7.32
N SER A 95 -3.11 26.17 8.27
CA SER A 95 -3.69 26.98 9.35
C SER A 95 -2.99 28.34 9.45
N VAL A 96 -3.78 29.41 9.59
CA VAL A 96 -3.29 30.80 9.61
C VAL A 96 -3.76 31.50 10.87
N VAL A 97 -2.80 32.03 11.66
CA VAL A 97 -3.07 32.86 12.84
C VAL A 97 -3.07 34.33 12.43
N THR A 98 -4.10 35.08 12.82
CA THR A 98 -4.22 36.53 12.55
C THR A 98 -4.45 37.32 13.84
N VAL A 99 -4.05 38.60 13.84
CA VAL A 99 -4.37 39.55 14.91
C VAL A 99 -5.39 40.56 14.38
N ALA A 100 -6.43 40.86 15.15
CA ALA A 100 -7.40 41.90 14.83
C ALA A 100 -7.13 43.15 15.69
N ALA A 101 -7.20 44.33 15.09
CA ALA A 101 -7.28 45.58 15.85
C ALA A 101 -8.69 45.72 16.42
N THR A 102 -8.81 45.93 17.72
CA THR A 102 -10.07 46.34 18.37
C THR A 102 -10.43 47.78 18.05
#